data_AF-A0A5N6AKC8-F1
#
_entry.id   AF-A0A5N6AKC8-F1
#
_cell.length_a   1.000
_cell.length_b   1.000
_cell.length_c   1.000
_cell.angle_alpha   90.00
_cell.angle_beta   90.00
_cell.angle_gamma   90.00
#
_symmetry.space_group_name_H-M   'P 1'
#
loop_
_entity.id
_entity.type
_entity.pdbx_description
1 polymer ?
#
loop_
_entity_poly.entity_id
_entity_poly.type
_entity_poly.pdbx_seq_one_letter_code
_entity_poly.pdbx_strand_id
1 'polypeptide(L)'
;MTAGRRGAAPVPRALPVALLVALLVALLIALTGCGSGDDSGGADGSGERSADAGRTAAPSESTPPEEPAEPADDGVPDETLPEEELAPPDGEFTEEQREFLVERVPSGVDPGAVLDQGTAACERLGYLSRHAPEAIPDAVAEGEIPEAEAAIEHLCPEYAEFLAPAD
;
A
#
# COMPACT_ATOMS: atom_id res chain seq x y z
N MET A 1 -25.89 68.63 17.09
CA MET A 1 -26.12 67.33 17.75
C MET A 1 -25.09 66.34 17.22
N THR A 2 -24.38 65.65 18.11
CA THR A 2 -23.15 64.89 17.80
C THR A 2 -23.43 63.44 17.43
N ALA A 3 -22.66 62.91 16.48
CA ALA A 3 -22.78 61.53 16.02
C ALA A 3 -22.05 60.55 16.94
N GLY A 4 -22.77 59.55 17.47
CA GLY A 4 -22.20 58.47 18.28
C GLY A 4 -21.87 57.23 17.44
N ARG A 5 -20.63 57.13 16.94
CA ARG A 5 -20.12 55.85 16.39
C ARG A 5 -19.69 54.95 17.54
N ARG A 6 -20.37 53.82 17.75
CA ARG A 6 -19.93 52.78 18.69
C ARG A 6 -18.76 52.02 18.08
N GLY A 7 -17.59 52.05 18.72
CA GLY A 7 -16.42 51.30 18.28
C GLY A 7 -16.59 49.81 18.55
N ALA A 8 -16.20 48.97 17.58
CA ALA A 8 -16.02 47.55 17.82
C ALA A 8 -14.65 47.31 18.48
N ALA A 9 -14.62 46.53 19.56
CA ALA A 9 -13.36 46.13 20.20
C ALA A 9 -12.71 44.97 19.41
N PRO A 10 -11.37 44.95 19.27
CA PRO A 10 -10.68 43.80 18.68
C PRO A 10 -10.70 42.62 19.66
N VAL A 11 -11.16 41.46 19.20
CA VAL A 11 -11.09 40.21 19.96
C VAL A 11 -9.64 39.69 19.92
N PRO A 12 -8.98 39.44 21.07
CA PRO A 12 -7.61 38.95 21.07
C PRO A 12 -7.54 37.49 20.59
N ARG A 13 -7.12 37.27 19.35
CA ARG A 13 -6.79 35.95 18.79
C ARG A 13 -5.43 35.44 19.31
N ALA A 14 -5.32 35.31 20.63
CA ALA A 14 -4.20 34.66 21.29
C ALA A 14 -4.72 33.41 22.02
N LEU A 15 -5.09 32.38 21.25
CA LEU A 15 -5.19 31.02 21.78
C LEU A 15 -3.79 30.65 22.30
N PRO A 16 -3.60 30.43 23.60
CA PRO A 16 -2.27 30.22 24.14
C PRO A 16 -1.72 28.90 23.58
N VAL A 17 -0.49 28.92 23.05
CA VAL A 17 0.19 27.75 22.50
C VAL A 17 0.20 26.58 23.51
N ALA A 18 0.23 26.88 24.81
CA ALA A 18 0.07 25.91 25.89
C ALA A 18 -1.21 25.06 25.82
N LEU A 19 -2.33 25.60 25.34
CA LEU A 19 -3.59 24.86 25.17
C LEU A 19 -3.50 23.86 24.02
N LEU A 20 -2.85 24.24 22.91
CA LEU A 20 -2.59 23.37 21.76
C LEU A 20 -1.65 22.22 22.13
N VAL A 21 -0.57 22.51 22.87
CA VAL A 21 0.35 21.49 23.38
C VAL A 21 -0.35 20.53 24.35
N ALA A 22 -1.17 21.05 25.28
CA ALA A 22 -1.92 20.20 26.21
C ALA A 22 -2.91 19.25 25.49
N LEU A 23 -3.57 19.74 24.43
CA LEU A 23 -4.51 18.93 23.64
C LEU A 23 -3.80 17.81 22.85
N LEU A 24 -2.62 18.11 22.27
CA LEU A 24 -1.78 17.11 21.59
C LEU A 24 -1.26 16.02 22.52
N VAL A 25 -0.81 16.37 23.73
CA VAL A 25 -0.34 15.40 24.73
C VAL A 25 -1.49 14.48 25.19
N ALA A 26 -2.69 15.04 25.41
CA ALA A 26 -3.86 14.24 25.78
C ALA A 26 -4.26 13.23 24.70
N LEU A 27 -4.18 13.62 23.42
CA LEU A 27 -4.49 12.74 22.29
C LEU A 27 -3.48 11.58 22.16
N LEU A 28 -2.18 11.86 22.31
CA LEU A 28 -1.14 10.83 22.27
C LEU A 28 -1.32 9.75 23.35
N ILE A 29 -1.71 10.14 24.58
CA ILE A 29 -1.97 9.19 25.68
C ILE A 29 -3.17 8.29 25.36
N ALA A 30 -4.21 8.81 24.71
CA ALA A 30 -5.38 8.04 24.32
C ALA A 30 -5.09 6.97 23.25
N LEU A 31 -4.21 7.27 22.27
CA LEU A 31 -3.87 6.31 21.21
C LEU A 31 -2.95 5.17 21.69
N THR A 32 -2.14 5.39 22.72
CA THR A 32 -1.26 4.35 23.30
C THR A 32 -1.94 3.49 24.38
N GLY A 33 -3.25 3.68 24.61
CA GLY A 33 -4.00 3.09 25.73
C GLY A 33 -5.09 2.08 25.33
N CYS A 34 -5.14 1.63 24.08
CA CYS A 34 -6.12 0.64 23.62
C CYS A 34 -5.58 -0.79 23.80
N GLY A 35 -5.79 -1.39 24.97
CA GLY A 35 -5.24 -2.71 25.27
C GLY A 35 -5.43 -3.23 26.69
N SER A 36 -6.62 -3.12 27.27
CA SER A 36 -6.99 -3.88 28.48
C SER A 36 -8.51 -3.98 28.62
N GLY A 37 -9.06 -5.17 28.40
CA GLY A 37 -10.46 -5.53 28.64
C GLY A 37 -10.52 -7.03 28.86
N ASP A 38 -10.99 -7.44 30.04
CA ASP A 38 -10.82 -8.77 30.61
C ASP A 38 -11.42 -9.92 29.79
N ASP A 39 -10.71 -11.07 29.74
CA ASP A 39 -11.36 -12.37 29.69
C ASP A 39 -10.69 -13.40 30.63
N SER A 40 -11.52 -13.91 31.53
CA SER A 40 -11.50 -15.17 32.28
C SER A 40 -10.19 -15.95 32.46
N GLY A 41 -9.77 -16.13 33.71
CA GLY A 41 -8.65 -17.00 34.08
C GLY A 41 -8.96 -18.50 34.12
N GLY A 42 -7.89 -19.29 34.07
CA GLY A 42 -7.88 -20.74 34.32
C GLY A 42 -6.43 -21.20 34.56
N ALA A 43 -6.16 -21.90 35.66
CA ALA A 43 -4.81 -22.19 36.13
C ALA A 43 -4.41 -23.67 35.98
N ASP A 44 -3.12 -23.91 36.24
CA ASP A 44 -2.46 -25.18 36.55
C ASP A 44 -2.12 -26.16 35.42
N GLY A 45 -0.88 -26.68 35.48
CA GLY A 45 -0.33 -27.62 34.50
C GLY A 45 1.20 -27.76 34.51
N SER A 46 1.83 -27.98 35.69
CA SER A 46 3.27 -28.29 35.78
C SER A 46 3.54 -29.79 35.76
N GLY A 47 4.57 -30.22 35.00
CA GLY A 47 5.03 -31.60 34.88
C GLY A 47 4.85 -32.14 33.45
N GLU A 48 5.78 -32.91 32.86
CA GLU A 48 6.98 -33.53 33.42
C GLU A 48 8.09 -33.72 32.35
N ARG A 49 9.26 -34.22 32.76
CA ARG A 49 10.46 -34.31 31.90
C ARG A 49 10.44 -35.57 31.04
N SER A 50 11.05 -35.49 29.86
CA SER A 50 11.92 -36.57 29.38
C SER A 50 13.06 -35.99 28.54
N ALA A 51 14.28 -36.38 28.89
CA ALA A 51 15.44 -36.14 28.06
C ALA A 51 15.65 -37.37 27.18
N ASP A 52 15.98 -37.17 25.91
CA ASP A 52 16.72 -38.17 25.16
C ASP A 52 17.80 -37.49 24.30
N ALA A 53 18.94 -38.17 24.16
CA ALA A 53 20.15 -37.61 23.58
C ALA A 53 20.47 -38.27 22.24
N GLY A 54 19.95 -37.71 21.14
CA GLY A 54 20.20 -38.18 19.78
C GLY A 54 21.09 -37.22 18.98
N ARG A 55 22.40 -37.50 18.91
CA ARG A 55 23.36 -36.70 18.11
C ARG A 55 23.68 -37.42 16.79
N THR A 56 23.59 -36.70 15.67
CA THR A 56 24.22 -36.98 14.34
C THR A 56 24.01 -38.35 13.67
N ALA A 57 23.28 -38.36 12.55
CA ALA A 57 23.76 -38.86 11.24
C ALA A 57 22.75 -38.55 10.12
N ALA A 58 23.24 -38.34 8.89
CA ALA A 58 22.48 -38.22 7.64
C ALA A 58 23.03 -39.28 6.64
N PRO A 59 22.58 -39.38 5.38
CA PRO A 59 21.21 -39.38 4.80
C PRO A 59 20.96 -40.71 4.03
N SER A 60 20.19 -40.66 2.92
CA SER A 60 19.81 -41.76 1.98
C SER A 60 18.74 -42.76 2.49
N GLU A 61 17.75 -43.27 1.73
CA GLU A 61 17.33 -43.13 0.31
C GLU A 61 15.93 -43.84 0.17
N SER A 62 15.02 -43.67 -0.83
CA SER A 62 14.90 -42.79 -2.02
C SER A 62 13.44 -42.87 -2.60
N THR A 63 13.15 -42.16 -3.70
CA THR A 63 12.00 -42.32 -4.64
C THR A 63 10.61 -41.78 -4.19
N PRO A 64 9.76 -41.21 -5.07
CA PRO A 64 9.88 -40.94 -6.52
C PRO A 64 10.10 -39.44 -6.85
N PRO A 65 10.32 -39.06 -8.13
CA PRO A 65 10.20 -37.66 -8.54
C PRO A 65 8.75 -37.21 -8.41
N GLU A 66 8.52 -36.06 -7.77
CA GLU A 66 7.32 -35.28 -8.04
C GLU A 66 7.38 -34.81 -9.50
N GLU A 67 6.39 -35.23 -10.28
CA GLU A 67 6.09 -34.59 -11.56
C GLU A 67 5.80 -33.11 -11.28
N PRO A 68 6.15 -32.17 -12.19
CA PRO A 68 5.77 -30.78 -12.01
C PRO A 68 4.25 -30.74 -11.84
N ALA A 69 3.78 -30.24 -10.69
CA ALA A 69 2.38 -29.92 -10.55
C ALA A 69 2.06 -28.88 -11.62
N GLU A 70 1.26 -29.28 -12.61
CA GLU A 70 0.70 -28.33 -13.57
C GLU A 70 -0.01 -27.24 -12.74
N PRO A 71 0.14 -25.95 -13.10
CA PRO A 71 -0.50 -24.89 -12.34
C PRO A 71 -1.99 -25.20 -12.26
N ALA A 72 -2.51 -25.23 -11.04
CA ALA A 72 -3.95 -25.32 -10.85
C ALA A 72 -4.56 -24.10 -11.55
N ASP A 73 -5.45 -24.34 -12.51
CA ASP A 73 -6.25 -23.31 -13.14
C ASP A 73 -7.13 -22.69 -12.03
N ASP A 74 -6.66 -21.58 -11.44
CA ASP A 74 -7.24 -20.95 -10.25
C ASP A 74 -8.59 -20.25 -10.54
N GLY A 75 -9.17 -20.49 -11.72
CA GLY A 75 -10.48 -19.96 -12.12
C GLY A 75 -10.52 -18.45 -12.31
N VAL A 76 -9.35 -17.80 -12.36
CA VAL A 76 -9.23 -16.43 -12.87
C VAL A 76 -9.42 -16.50 -14.39
N PRO A 77 -10.41 -15.80 -14.98
CA PRO A 77 -10.47 -15.69 -16.42
C PRO A 77 -9.21 -14.96 -16.92
N ASP A 78 -8.38 -15.68 -17.68
CA ASP A 78 -7.18 -15.18 -18.38
C ASP A 78 -7.52 -14.11 -19.45
N GLU A 79 -8.81 -13.86 -19.67
CA GLU A 79 -9.35 -12.88 -20.59
C GLU A 79 -9.41 -11.49 -19.94
N THR A 80 -8.47 -10.63 -20.31
CA THR A 80 -8.50 -9.19 -20.01
C THR A 80 -9.57 -8.48 -20.84
N LEU A 81 -10.17 -7.42 -20.30
CA LEU A 81 -11.18 -6.64 -21.02
C LEU A 81 -10.56 -5.91 -22.23
N PRO A 82 -11.23 -5.88 -23.39
CA PRO A 82 -10.79 -5.10 -24.55
C PRO A 82 -11.00 -3.60 -24.32
N GLU A 83 -10.29 -2.75 -25.07
CA GLU A 83 -10.27 -1.29 -24.85
C GLU A 83 -11.67 -0.66 -24.87
N GLU A 84 -12.59 -1.19 -25.68
CA GLU A 84 -13.97 -0.70 -25.82
C GLU A 84 -14.86 -0.98 -24.59
N GLU A 85 -14.44 -1.85 -23.67
CA GLU A 85 -15.17 -2.18 -22.43
C GLU A 85 -14.57 -1.50 -21.18
N LEU A 86 -13.47 -0.74 -21.34
CA LEU A 86 -12.83 0.05 -20.29
C LEU A 86 -13.58 1.37 -20.04
N ALA A 87 -14.77 1.30 -19.44
CA ALA A 87 -15.58 2.48 -19.08
C ALA A 87 -15.78 2.58 -17.55
N PRO A 88 -15.40 3.69 -16.90
CA PRO A 88 -15.65 3.90 -15.47
C PRO A 88 -17.14 4.21 -15.20
N PRO A 89 -17.66 3.95 -13.99
CA PRO A 89 -19.07 4.17 -13.67
C PRO A 89 -19.54 5.63 -13.75
N ASP A 90 -18.61 6.60 -13.65
CA ASP A 90 -18.90 8.03 -13.56
C ASP A 90 -18.50 8.86 -14.81
N GLY A 91 -17.97 8.25 -15.89
CA GLY A 91 -17.50 9.00 -17.07
C GLY A 91 -16.77 8.19 -18.13
N GLU A 92 -15.75 8.79 -18.75
CA GLU A 92 -14.82 8.16 -19.70
C GLU A 92 -13.38 8.37 -19.18
N PHE A 93 -12.50 7.39 -19.39
CA PHE A 93 -11.06 7.53 -19.10
C PHE A 93 -10.35 8.43 -20.13
N THR A 94 -9.25 9.08 -19.74
CA THR A 94 -8.36 9.75 -20.71
C THR A 94 -7.64 8.74 -21.60
N GLU A 95 -7.00 9.21 -22.66
CA GLU A 95 -6.24 8.35 -23.59
C GLU A 95 -5.11 7.61 -22.87
N GLU A 96 -4.32 8.33 -22.06
CA GLU A 96 -3.22 7.74 -21.27
C GLU A 96 -3.73 6.73 -20.24
N GLN A 97 -4.90 6.99 -19.65
CA GLN A 97 -5.54 6.08 -18.70
C GLN A 97 -6.05 4.80 -19.39
N ARG A 98 -6.59 4.89 -20.62
CA ARG A 98 -6.95 3.69 -21.39
C ARG A 98 -5.72 2.88 -21.77
N GLU A 99 -4.67 3.52 -22.28
CA GLU A 99 -3.42 2.83 -22.63
C GLU A 99 -2.79 2.09 -21.44
N PHE A 100 -2.82 2.68 -20.24
CA PHE A 100 -2.42 2.00 -19.01
C PHE A 100 -3.29 0.76 -18.71
N LEU A 101 -4.60 0.84 -18.95
CA LEU A 101 -5.56 -0.22 -18.62
C LEU A 101 -5.67 -1.35 -19.67
N VAL A 102 -5.27 -1.11 -20.91
CA VAL A 102 -5.25 -2.12 -21.98
C VAL A 102 -4.43 -3.35 -21.54
N GLU A 103 -4.99 -4.54 -21.74
CA GLU A 103 -4.41 -5.84 -21.36
C GLU A 103 -4.06 -5.98 -19.85
N ARG A 104 -4.52 -5.05 -18.99
CA ARG A 104 -4.25 -5.09 -17.52
C ARG A 104 -5.49 -5.26 -16.65
N VAL A 105 -6.71 -5.08 -17.17
CA VAL A 105 -7.94 -5.28 -16.39
C VAL A 105 -8.48 -6.69 -16.60
N PRO A 106 -8.42 -7.61 -15.60
CA PRO A 106 -9.01 -8.93 -15.72
C PRO A 106 -10.53 -8.86 -15.77
N SER A 107 -11.17 -9.81 -16.45
CA SER A 107 -12.63 -9.89 -16.51
C SER A 107 -13.28 -9.90 -15.12
N GLY A 108 -14.19 -8.94 -14.89
CA GLY A 108 -14.90 -8.78 -13.61
C GLY A 108 -14.18 -7.95 -12.55
N VAL A 109 -12.97 -7.44 -12.84
CA VAL A 109 -12.29 -6.42 -12.02
C VAL A 109 -12.75 -5.03 -12.44
N ASP A 110 -12.82 -4.10 -11.49
CA ASP A 110 -13.14 -2.70 -11.77
C ASP A 110 -11.94 -2.00 -12.45
N PRO A 111 -12.10 -1.41 -13.65
CA PRO A 111 -11.00 -0.72 -14.33
C PRO A 111 -10.45 0.48 -13.53
N GLY A 112 -11.29 1.16 -12.75
CA GLY A 112 -10.88 2.26 -11.89
C GLY A 112 -9.95 1.80 -10.76
N ALA A 113 -10.19 0.62 -10.19
CA ALA A 113 -9.32 0.04 -9.18
C ALA A 113 -7.91 -0.29 -9.72
N VAL A 114 -7.80 -0.70 -10.98
CA VAL A 114 -6.49 -0.91 -11.64
C VAL A 114 -5.81 0.45 -11.90
N LEU A 115 -6.55 1.47 -12.33
CA LEU A 115 -6.01 2.83 -12.51
C LEU A 115 -5.56 3.46 -11.17
N ASP A 116 -6.28 3.21 -10.08
CA ASP A 116 -5.89 3.62 -8.72
C ASP A 116 -4.56 2.97 -8.29
N GLN A 117 -4.31 1.72 -8.68
CA GLN A 117 -3.02 1.04 -8.44
C GLN A 117 -1.87 1.71 -9.21
N GLY A 118 -2.05 2.02 -10.50
CA GLY A 118 -1.07 2.79 -11.27
C GLY A 118 -0.83 4.19 -10.71
N THR A 119 -1.89 4.86 -10.24
CA THR A 119 -1.80 6.15 -9.57
C THR A 119 -1.01 6.05 -8.26
N ALA A 120 -1.23 5.01 -7.45
CA ALA A 120 -0.46 4.75 -6.24
C ALA A 120 1.03 4.46 -6.52
N ALA A 121 1.36 3.82 -7.64
CA ALA A 121 2.74 3.66 -8.10
C ALA A 121 3.39 5.03 -8.38
N CYS A 122 2.71 5.92 -9.11
CA CYS A 122 3.17 7.29 -9.33
C CYS A 122 3.34 8.10 -8.03
N GLU A 123 2.46 7.94 -7.04
CA GLU A 123 2.63 8.55 -5.71
C GLU A 123 3.86 8.01 -4.97
N ARG A 124 4.11 6.69 -5.07
CA ARG A 124 5.27 6.01 -4.47
C ARG A 124 6.59 6.47 -5.09
N LEU A 125 6.65 6.55 -6.43
CA LEU A 125 7.77 7.11 -7.19
C LEU A 125 8.01 8.59 -6.84
N GLY A 126 6.93 9.37 -6.76
CA GLY A 126 6.98 10.75 -6.30
C GLY A 126 7.49 10.91 -4.87
N TYR A 127 7.16 9.98 -3.96
CA TYR A 127 7.73 9.96 -2.61
C TYR A 127 9.24 9.65 -2.65
N LEU A 128 9.64 8.58 -3.34
CA LEU A 128 11.04 8.18 -3.41
C LEU A 128 11.92 9.23 -4.08
N SER A 129 11.47 9.87 -5.17
CA SER A 129 12.26 10.91 -5.85
C SER A 129 12.60 12.11 -4.96
N ARG A 130 11.81 12.37 -3.91
CA ARG A 130 12.05 13.41 -2.91
C ARG A 130 12.87 12.97 -1.69
N HIS A 131 13.02 11.67 -1.46
CA HIS A 131 13.50 11.13 -0.18
C HIS A 131 14.61 10.07 -0.28
N ALA A 132 14.65 9.30 -1.37
CA ALA A 132 15.65 8.29 -1.72
C ALA A 132 15.64 8.03 -3.25
N PRO A 133 15.93 9.02 -4.11
CA PRO A 133 15.89 8.86 -5.57
C PRO A 133 16.83 7.76 -6.08
N GLU A 134 17.94 7.52 -5.38
CA GLU A 134 18.90 6.45 -5.67
C GLU A 134 18.32 5.04 -5.51
N ALA A 135 17.22 4.87 -4.76
CA ALA A 135 16.59 3.58 -4.53
C ALA A 135 15.48 3.27 -5.54
N ILE A 136 15.09 4.20 -6.41
CA ILE A 136 14.01 3.98 -7.39
C ILE A 136 14.36 2.88 -8.39
N PRO A 137 15.54 2.85 -9.04
CA PRO A 137 15.84 1.83 -10.05
C PRO A 137 15.78 0.42 -9.48
N ASP A 138 16.33 0.21 -8.28
CA ASP A 138 16.29 -1.08 -7.58
C ASP A 138 14.84 -1.44 -7.17
N ALA A 139 14.07 -0.50 -6.62
CA ALA A 139 12.67 -0.74 -6.21
C ALA A 139 11.72 -1.02 -7.39
N VAL A 140 12.02 -0.51 -8.58
CA VAL A 140 11.33 -0.87 -9.83
C VAL A 140 11.78 -2.25 -10.30
N ALA A 141 13.09 -2.51 -10.40
CA ALA A 141 13.64 -3.77 -10.89
C ALA A 141 13.33 -5.00 -10.00
N GLU A 142 13.20 -4.80 -8.68
CA GLU A 142 12.80 -5.83 -7.73
C GLU A 142 11.26 -5.97 -7.59
N GLY A 143 10.49 -5.11 -8.26
CA GLY A 143 9.02 -5.13 -8.22
C GLY A 143 8.41 -4.68 -6.89
N GLU A 144 9.16 -3.94 -6.05
CA GLU A 144 8.64 -3.38 -4.78
C GLU A 144 7.52 -2.34 -5.01
N ILE A 145 7.48 -1.75 -6.21
CA ILE A 145 6.45 -0.82 -6.65
C ILE A 145 5.65 -1.53 -7.77
N PRO A 146 4.47 -2.08 -7.49
CA PRO A 146 3.68 -2.78 -8.50
C PRO A 146 3.21 -1.79 -9.58
N GLU A 147 3.09 -2.26 -10.83
CA GLU A 147 2.77 -1.47 -12.03
C GLU A 147 3.72 -0.29 -12.33
N ALA A 148 4.89 -0.18 -11.69
CA ALA A 148 5.74 1.00 -11.82
C ALA A 148 6.17 1.30 -13.26
N GLU A 149 6.59 0.29 -14.03
CA GLU A 149 7.04 0.50 -15.41
C GLU A 149 5.92 1.06 -16.29
N ALA A 150 4.75 0.40 -16.30
CA ALA A 150 3.56 0.84 -17.03
C ALA A 150 3.03 2.20 -16.56
N ALA A 151 3.08 2.45 -15.24
CA ALA A 151 2.68 3.74 -14.68
C ALA A 151 3.64 4.86 -15.11
N ILE A 152 4.95 4.60 -15.18
CA ILE A 152 5.93 5.56 -15.71
C ILE A 152 5.69 5.81 -17.21
N GLU A 153 5.41 4.78 -18.00
CA GLU A 153 5.21 4.93 -19.45
C GLU A 153 3.96 5.77 -19.79
N HIS A 154 2.84 5.56 -19.09
CA HIS A 154 1.55 6.19 -19.44
C HIS A 154 1.06 7.25 -18.45
N LEU A 155 1.22 7.06 -17.13
CA LEU A 155 0.57 7.90 -16.11
C LEU A 155 1.47 8.99 -15.52
N CYS A 156 2.77 8.73 -15.36
CA CYS A 156 3.76 9.65 -14.79
C CYS A 156 5.11 9.62 -15.53
N PRO A 157 5.15 10.04 -16.80
CA PRO A 157 6.35 10.05 -17.65
C PRO A 157 7.46 10.98 -17.17
N GLU A 158 7.21 11.84 -16.16
CA GLU A 158 8.27 12.60 -15.49
C GLU A 158 9.31 11.71 -14.79
N TYR A 159 8.97 10.46 -14.45
CA TYR A 159 9.88 9.51 -13.79
C TYR A 159 10.60 8.56 -14.76
N ALA A 160 10.48 8.77 -16.08
CA ALA A 160 11.12 7.92 -17.10
C ALA A 160 12.66 7.85 -16.99
N GLU A 161 13.29 8.81 -16.31
CA GLU A 161 14.73 8.81 -16.03
C GLU A 161 15.19 7.71 -15.06
N PHE A 162 14.26 7.03 -14.37
CA PHE A 162 14.56 5.93 -13.45
C PHE A 162 14.38 4.53 -14.06
N LEU A 163 13.85 4.43 -15.28
CA LEU A 163 13.84 3.16 -16.02
C LEU A 163 15.27 2.83 -16.49
N ALA A 164 15.71 1.61 -16.21
CA ALA A 164 16.96 1.11 -16.79
C ALA A 164 16.82 1.02 -18.33
N PRO A 165 17.89 1.24 -19.10
CA PRO A 165 17.84 0.96 -20.53
C PRO A 165 17.59 -0.54 -20.73
N ALA A 166 16.58 -0.89 -21.52
CA ALA A 166 16.33 -2.28 -21.90
C ALA A 166 17.54 -2.84 -22.68
N ASP A 167 18.13 -3.92 -22.17
CA ASP A 167 19.28 -4.67 -22.75
C ASP A 167 18.85 -5.68 -23.83
#